data_AF-A0A1I0NG29-F1
#
_entry.id   AF-A0A1I0NG29-F1
#
_cell.length_a   1.000
_cell.length_b   1.000
_cell.length_c   1.000
_cell.angle_alpha   90.00
_cell.angle_beta   90.00
_cell.angle_gamma   90.00
#
_symmetry.space_group_name_H-M   'P 1'
#
loop_
_entity.id
_entity.type
_entity.pdbx_description
1 polymer ?
#
loop_
_entity_poly.entity_id
_entity_poly.type
_entity_poly.pdbx_seq_one_letter_code
_entity_poly.pdbx_strand_id
1 'polypeptide(L)'
;MDNDTNEILLLHIIKDKCGLFSIIENNIEQYKKQSGIWTMWGKDNFNTDICLEVAQTRDIFKELQYDLSYLTKVYIKENTRKRYSARRLFEFNQKFSVCECDSNRTCAKYRDIASSYFEVCVYLICNSNETREKRESMELKYAIDNKALYWNAWGKQRKDAKMYYSKKIIK
;
A
#
# COMPACT_ATOMS: atom_id res chain seq x y z
N MET A 1 -25.10 4.31 -7.82
CA MET A 1 -24.96 4.78 -6.42
C MET A 1 -23.52 5.20 -6.28
N ASP A 2 -23.27 6.46 -6.59
CA ASP A 2 -21.97 7.08 -6.44
C ASP A 2 -21.73 7.27 -4.94
N ASN A 3 -20.95 6.38 -4.35
CA ASN A 3 -20.32 6.68 -3.07
C ASN A 3 -19.18 7.64 -3.41
N ASP A 4 -19.47 8.94 -3.33
CA ASP A 4 -18.45 9.98 -3.18
C ASP A 4 -17.64 9.63 -1.94
N THR A 5 -16.61 8.83 -2.16
CA THR A 5 -15.65 8.47 -1.12
C THR A 5 -14.75 9.68 -1.08
N ASN A 6 -15.06 10.63 -0.19
CA ASN A 6 -14.22 11.80 0.04
C ASN A 6 -12.86 11.33 0.58
N GLU A 7 -12.00 10.94 -0.35
CA GLU A 7 -10.63 10.53 -0.08
C GLU A 7 -9.85 11.74 0.44
N ILE A 8 -9.35 11.65 1.67
CA ILE A 8 -8.58 12.74 2.27
C ILE A 8 -7.11 12.47 2.04
N LEU A 9 -6.40 13.40 1.40
CA LEU A 9 -4.96 13.28 1.18
C LEU A 9 -4.21 13.31 2.53
N LEU A 10 -3.48 12.23 2.80
CA LEU A 10 -2.69 12.04 4.01
C LEU A 10 -1.21 12.32 3.80
N LEU A 11 -0.67 11.88 2.67
CA LEU A 11 0.75 11.95 2.36
C LEU A 11 0.92 12.09 0.85
N HIS A 12 1.81 12.97 0.43
CA HIS A 12 2.22 13.12 -0.96
C HIS A 12 3.73 13.24 -1.01
N ILE A 13 4.39 12.31 -1.73
CA ILE A 13 5.83 12.30 -1.93
C ILE A 13 6.17 12.18 -3.41
N ILE A 14 7.18 12.92 -3.87
CA ILE A 14 7.65 12.93 -5.27
C ILE A 14 9.16 12.73 -5.30
N LYS A 15 9.65 11.92 -6.24
CA LYS A 15 11.08 11.74 -6.47
C LYS A 15 11.71 13.00 -7.03
N ASP A 16 12.83 13.38 -6.43
CA ASP A 16 13.72 14.38 -6.98
C ASP A 16 14.55 13.81 -8.15
N LYS A 17 15.43 14.65 -8.72
CA LYS A 17 16.34 14.26 -9.80
C LYS A 17 17.37 13.20 -9.38
N CYS A 18 17.59 13.01 -8.08
CA CYS A 18 18.47 11.99 -7.52
C CYS A 18 17.73 10.64 -7.32
N GLY A 19 16.44 10.59 -7.64
CA GLY A 19 15.60 9.40 -7.48
C GLY A 19 15.13 9.15 -6.04
N LEU A 20 15.25 10.15 -5.15
CA LEU A 20 14.84 10.06 -3.76
C LEU A 20 13.53 10.80 -3.53
N PHE A 21 12.63 10.22 -2.74
CA PHE A 21 11.37 10.86 -2.40
C PHE A 21 11.58 12.08 -1.48
N SER A 22 11.05 13.21 -1.91
CA SER A 22 10.82 14.41 -1.10
C SER A 22 9.37 14.46 -0.66
N ILE A 23 9.12 14.93 0.56
CA ILE A 23 7.78 15.10 1.11
C ILE A 23 7.20 16.42 0.61
N ILE A 24 6.07 16.36 -0.08
CA ILE A 24 5.30 17.51 -0.55
C ILE A 24 4.23 17.86 0.48
N GLU A 25 3.51 16.85 0.96
CA GLU A 25 2.45 17.00 1.95
C GLU A 25 2.50 15.85 2.95
N ASN A 26 2.28 16.14 4.23
CA ASN A 26 2.27 15.13 5.28
C ASN A 26 1.33 15.54 6.43
N ASN A 27 0.11 15.05 6.36
CA ASN A 27 -0.96 15.31 7.33
C ASN A 27 -1.19 14.12 8.27
N ILE A 28 -0.33 13.09 8.27
CA ILE A 28 -0.60 11.84 8.99
C ILE A 28 -0.69 12.03 10.52
N GLU A 29 -0.07 13.09 11.06
CA GLU A 29 -0.02 13.37 12.50
C GLU A 29 -1.41 13.57 13.13
N GLN A 30 -2.35 14.17 12.39
CA GLN A 30 -3.72 14.41 12.89
C GLN A 30 -4.52 13.11 13.12
N TYR A 31 -4.04 11.97 12.59
CA TYR A 31 -4.68 10.66 12.70
C TYR A 31 -4.02 9.72 13.72
N LYS A 32 -3.27 10.28 14.67
CA LYS A 32 -2.64 9.51 15.75
C LYS A 32 -3.65 8.77 16.58
N LYS A 33 -3.43 7.46 16.78
CA LYS A 33 -4.34 6.52 17.49
C LYS A 33 -5.73 6.40 16.87
N GLN A 34 -5.92 6.87 15.64
CA GLN A 34 -7.18 6.68 14.92
C GLN A 34 -7.09 5.43 14.05
N SER A 35 -8.15 4.63 14.09
CA SER A 35 -8.32 3.48 13.22
C SER A 35 -9.02 3.86 11.92
N GLY A 36 -8.66 3.18 10.84
CA GLY A 36 -9.24 3.46 9.53
C GLY A 36 -8.68 2.58 8.44
N ILE A 37 -9.00 2.97 7.20
CA ILE A 37 -8.52 2.34 5.98
C ILE A 37 -7.92 3.42 5.11
N TRP A 38 -6.70 3.18 4.63
CA TRP A 38 -6.00 4.05 3.70
C TRP A 38 -5.65 3.29 2.42
N THR A 39 -5.43 4.03 1.34
CA THR A 39 -4.91 3.52 0.08
C THR A 39 -3.69 4.32 -0.34
N MET A 40 -2.75 3.64 -0.98
CA MET A 40 -1.56 4.21 -1.58
C MET A 40 -1.67 4.06 -3.10
N TRP A 41 -1.57 5.17 -3.79
CA TRP A 41 -1.48 5.26 -5.24
C TRP A 41 -0.09 5.73 -5.61
N GLY A 42 0.42 5.29 -6.76
CA GLY A 42 1.64 5.85 -7.30
C GLY A 42 1.59 5.96 -8.81
N LYS A 43 2.40 6.89 -9.33
CA LYS A 43 2.57 7.08 -10.76
C LYS A 43 3.82 6.37 -11.25
N ASP A 44 3.62 5.54 -12.27
CA ASP A 44 4.70 4.90 -13.00
C ASP A 44 5.35 5.85 -14.00
N ASN A 45 6.40 5.44 -14.71
CA ASN A 45 7.08 6.30 -15.69
C ASN A 45 6.22 6.70 -16.89
N PHE A 46 5.00 6.15 -17.02
CA PHE A 46 4.02 6.52 -18.05
C PHE A 46 2.96 7.49 -17.53
N ASN A 47 3.13 8.01 -16.31
CA ASN A 47 2.18 8.90 -15.65
C ASN A 47 0.80 8.26 -15.45
N THR A 48 0.76 6.93 -15.26
CA THR A 48 -0.46 6.19 -14.96
C THR A 48 -0.62 6.04 -13.45
N ASP A 49 -1.78 6.43 -12.93
CA ASP A 49 -2.14 6.19 -11.52
C ASP A 49 -2.44 4.70 -11.29
N ILE A 50 -1.69 4.10 -10.37
CA ILE A 50 -1.79 2.68 -10.05
C ILE A 50 -2.03 2.52 -8.55
N CYS A 51 -3.06 1.76 -8.19
CA CYS A 51 -3.30 1.39 -6.78
C CYS A 51 -2.20 0.43 -6.33
N LEU A 52 -1.35 0.88 -5.40
CA LEU A 52 -0.21 0.12 -4.91
C LEU A 52 -0.61 -0.73 -3.71
N GLU A 53 -1.29 -0.14 -2.74
CA GLU A 53 -1.58 -0.79 -1.47
C GLU A 53 -2.89 -0.26 -0.86
N VAL A 54 -3.52 -1.09 -0.05
CA VAL A 54 -4.68 -0.72 0.76
C VAL A 54 -4.51 -1.42 2.09
N ALA A 55 -4.61 -0.69 3.21
CA ALA A 55 -4.52 -1.34 4.51
C ALA A 55 -5.55 -0.80 5.48
N GLN A 56 -6.03 -1.67 6.36
CA GLN A 56 -6.72 -1.25 7.58
C GLN A 56 -5.75 -1.25 8.76
N THR A 57 -5.96 -0.30 9.67
CA THR A 57 -5.13 -0.19 10.86
C THR A 57 -5.90 0.32 12.08
N ARG A 58 -5.26 0.15 13.24
CA ARG A 58 -5.73 0.73 14.51
C ARG A 58 -5.09 2.08 14.82
N ASP A 59 -4.02 2.43 14.12
CA ASP A 59 -3.27 3.68 14.30
C ASP A 59 -2.66 4.10 12.96
N ILE A 60 -3.39 4.93 12.22
CA ILE A 60 -3.00 5.42 10.88
C ILE A 60 -1.63 6.10 10.93
N PHE A 61 -1.42 6.98 11.90
CA PHE A 61 -0.14 7.67 12.08
C PHE A 61 1.03 6.69 12.21
N LYS A 62 0.92 5.73 13.13
CA LYS A 62 2.02 4.81 13.43
C LYS A 62 2.38 3.94 12.22
N GLU A 63 1.37 3.46 11.49
CA GLU A 63 1.57 2.62 10.32
C GLU A 63 2.17 3.41 9.15
N LEU A 64 1.60 4.57 8.81
CA LEU A 64 2.11 5.40 7.72
C LEU A 64 3.47 6.01 8.02
N GLN A 65 3.79 6.31 9.29
CA GLN A 65 5.13 6.76 9.67
C GLN A 65 6.16 5.65 9.48
N TYR A 66 5.81 4.39 9.79
CA TYR A 66 6.65 3.24 9.51
C TYR A 66 6.86 3.08 8.00
N ASP A 67 5.78 3.11 7.21
CA ASP A 67 5.84 2.94 5.76
C ASP A 67 6.66 4.05 5.07
N LEU A 68 6.44 5.31 5.45
CA LEU A 68 7.17 6.48 4.96
C LEU A 68 8.68 6.35 5.23
N SER A 69 9.08 5.77 6.36
CA SER A 69 10.50 5.57 6.70
C SER A 69 11.22 4.62 5.73
N TYR A 70 10.50 3.67 5.12
CA TYR A 70 11.06 2.80 4.07
C TYR A 70 10.97 3.43 2.70
N LEU A 71 9.88 4.15 2.40
CA LEU A 71 9.74 4.87 1.12
C LEU A 71 10.85 5.90 0.91
N THR A 72 11.22 6.63 1.97
CA THR A 72 12.24 7.70 1.90
C THR A 72 13.66 7.21 2.20
N LYS A 73 13.86 5.91 2.46
CA LYS A 73 15.18 5.35 2.76
C LYS A 73 16.10 5.38 1.53
N VAL A 74 17.36 5.71 1.74
CA VAL A 74 18.41 5.59 0.71
C VAL A 74 18.95 4.17 0.66
N TYR A 75 18.73 3.47 -0.46
CA TYR A 75 19.12 2.06 -0.64
C TYR A 75 20.45 1.83 -1.38
N ILE A 76 21.18 2.90 -1.76
CA ILE A 76 22.37 2.82 -2.64
C ILE A 76 23.47 1.88 -2.10
N LYS A 77 23.66 1.83 -0.79
CA LYS A 77 24.70 1.01 -0.13
C LYS A 77 24.17 -0.32 0.42
N GLU A 78 22.90 -0.62 0.20
CA GLU A 78 22.25 -1.78 0.78
C GLU A 78 22.51 -3.04 -0.04
N ASN A 79 22.62 -4.19 0.64
CA ASN A 79 22.79 -5.47 -0.03
C ASN A 79 21.46 -5.92 -0.66
N THR A 80 21.26 -5.59 -1.93
CA THR A 80 20.08 -5.93 -2.72
C THR A 80 20.15 -7.34 -3.34
N ARG A 81 21.05 -8.22 -2.86
CA ARG A 81 21.07 -9.63 -3.27
C ARG A 81 19.74 -10.28 -2.89
N LYS A 82 19.12 -10.93 -3.87
CA LYS A 82 17.83 -11.60 -3.71
C LYS A 82 17.95 -12.84 -2.81
N ARG A 83 17.06 -12.93 -1.82
CA ARG A 83 16.80 -14.15 -1.03
C ARG A 83 15.70 -14.99 -1.65
N TYR A 84 14.55 -14.40 -1.94
CA TYR A 84 13.41 -15.08 -2.54
C TYR A 84 12.46 -14.08 -3.25
N SER A 85 11.51 -14.60 -4.04
CA SER A 85 10.45 -13.76 -4.63
C SER A 85 9.21 -13.78 -3.74
N ALA A 86 8.61 -12.61 -3.48
CA ALA A 86 7.34 -12.54 -2.77
C ALA A 86 6.25 -13.32 -3.52
N ARG A 87 5.43 -14.06 -2.76
CA ARG A 87 4.28 -14.79 -3.30
C ARG A 87 3.19 -13.80 -3.68
N ARG A 88 2.49 -14.12 -4.77
CA ARG A 88 1.31 -13.39 -5.25
C ARG A 88 0.04 -14.09 -4.79
N LEU A 89 -1.00 -13.32 -4.47
CA LEU A 89 -2.31 -13.87 -4.15
C LEU A 89 -3.19 -13.96 -5.39
N PHE A 90 -3.10 -12.96 -6.26
CA PHE A 90 -3.83 -12.82 -7.52
C PHE A 90 -2.86 -12.55 -8.68
N GLU A 91 -3.36 -12.69 -9.90
CA GLU A 91 -2.57 -12.47 -11.11
C GLU A 91 -2.10 -11.02 -11.26
N PHE A 92 -2.95 -10.06 -10.85
CA PHE A 92 -2.63 -8.64 -10.87
C PHE A 92 -1.59 -8.22 -9.82
N ASN A 93 -1.28 -9.06 -8.82
CA ASN A 93 -0.31 -8.63 -7.80
C ASN A 93 1.10 -8.50 -8.39
N GLN A 94 1.84 -7.51 -7.90
CA GLN A 94 3.22 -7.29 -8.28
C GLN A 94 4.13 -8.38 -7.71
N LYS A 95 5.04 -8.87 -8.54
CA LYS A 95 6.11 -9.76 -8.12
C LYS A 95 7.34 -8.93 -7.77
N PHE A 96 7.74 -8.93 -6.50
CA PHE A 96 8.95 -8.24 -6.04
C PHE A 96 9.91 -9.22 -5.36
N SER A 97 11.19 -8.84 -5.30
CA SER A 97 12.23 -9.64 -4.65
C SER A 97 12.43 -9.18 -3.21
N VAL A 98 12.47 -10.14 -2.28
CA VAL A 98 12.96 -9.89 -0.91
C VAL A 98 14.46 -10.10 -0.92
N CYS A 99 15.21 -9.08 -0.50
CA CYS A 99 16.66 -9.05 -0.54
C CYS A 99 17.28 -9.16 0.86
N GLU A 100 18.60 -9.35 0.94
CA GLU A 100 19.33 -9.50 2.21
C GLU A 100 19.20 -8.28 3.13
N CYS A 101 19.11 -7.07 2.56
CA CYS A 101 18.89 -5.83 3.31
C CYS A 101 17.47 -5.67 3.88
N ASP A 102 16.50 -6.48 3.42
CA ASP A 102 15.13 -6.38 3.86
C ASP A 102 14.91 -7.23 5.12
N SER A 103 14.54 -6.58 6.24
CA SER A 103 14.26 -7.31 7.48
C SER A 103 13.02 -8.20 7.39
N ASN A 104 12.05 -7.83 6.54
CA ASN A 104 10.84 -8.60 6.28
C ASN A 104 10.24 -8.26 4.90
N ARG A 105 9.15 -8.96 4.54
CA ARG A 105 8.43 -8.77 3.28
C ARG A 105 7.86 -7.35 3.12
N THR A 106 7.44 -6.70 4.21
CA THR A 106 6.92 -5.33 4.18
C THR A 106 8.00 -4.32 3.81
N CYS A 107 9.22 -4.49 4.34
CA CYS A 107 10.37 -3.65 3.96
C CYS A 107 10.71 -3.81 2.48
N ALA A 108 10.73 -5.05 1.99
CA ALA A 108 10.96 -5.35 0.59
C ALA A 108 9.88 -4.75 -0.33
N LYS A 109 8.62 -4.76 0.10
CA LYS A 109 7.50 -4.12 -0.60
C LYS A 109 7.76 -2.62 -0.78
N TYR A 110 8.05 -1.90 0.31
CA TYR A 110 8.24 -0.45 0.23
C TYR A 110 9.54 -0.06 -0.47
N ARG A 111 10.59 -0.89 -0.40
CA ARG A 111 11.78 -0.72 -1.26
C ARG A 111 11.43 -0.86 -2.73
N ASP A 112 10.64 -1.86 -3.10
CA ASP A 112 10.23 -2.10 -4.50
C ASP A 112 9.35 -0.96 -5.03
N ILE A 113 8.40 -0.47 -4.21
CA ILE A 113 7.61 0.74 -4.51
C ILE A 113 8.55 1.94 -4.68
N ALA A 114 9.47 2.15 -3.74
CA ALA A 114 10.42 3.24 -3.79
C ALA A 114 11.33 3.19 -5.01
N SER A 115 11.63 2.03 -5.57
CA SER A 115 12.36 1.93 -6.84
C SER A 115 11.49 2.18 -8.07
N SER A 116 10.20 1.80 -8.04
CA SER A 116 9.38 1.64 -9.25
C SER A 116 8.53 2.85 -9.62
N TYR A 117 8.13 3.68 -8.64
CA TYR A 117 7.20 4.80 -8.86
C TYR A 117 7.88 6.14 -8.63
N PHE A 118 7.48 7.18 -9.36
CA PHE A 118 8.08 8.52 -9.22
C PHE A 118 7.29 9.45 -8.31
N GLU A 119 6.01 9.18 -8.11
CA GLU A 119 5.09 9.91 -7.23
C GLU A 119 4.29 8.89 -6.43
N VAL A 120 4.04 9.17 -5.16
CA VAL A 120 3.18 8.36 -4.29
C VAL A 120 2.27 9.29 -3.48
N CYS A 121 0.97 9.00 -3.54
CA CYS A 121 -0.06 9.67 -2.75
C CYS A 121 -0.76 8.63 -1.88
N VAL A 122 -0.97 8.96 -0.60
CA VAL A 122 -1.75 8.14 0.32
C VAL A 122 -3.01 8.89 0.69
N TYR A 123 -4.15 8.22 0.56
CA TYR A 123 -5.46 8.77 0.90
C TYR A 123 -6.11 7.96 2.00
N LEU A 124 -6.79 8.66 2.91
CA LEU A 124 -7.71 8.06 3.85
C LEU A 124 -9.03 7.78 3.12
N ILE A 125 -9.42 6.51 3.06
CA ILE A 125 -10.70 6.08 2.52
C ILE A 125 -11.79 6.26 3.57
N CYS A 126 -11.50 5.86 4.81
CA CYS A 126 -12.48 5.88 5.90
C CYS A 126 -11.79 5.91 7.25
N ASN A 127 -12.09 6.94 8.05
CA ASN A 127 -11.91 6.91 9.49
C ASN A 127 -13.01 6.04 10.10
N SER A 128 -12.64 5.07 10.92
CA SER A 128 -13.59 4.05 11.34
C SER A 128 -13.29 3.51 12.73
N ASN A 129 -14.22 3.75 13.66
CA ASN A 129 -14.29 3.08 14.97
C ASN A 129 -14.88 1.67 14.89
N GLU A 130 -15.13 1.15 13.68
CA GLU A 130 -15.67 -0.19 13.48
C GLU A 130 -14.75 -1.30 14.01
N THR A 131 -15.27 -2.52 14.07
CA THR A 131 -14.47 -3.68 14.40
C THR A 131 -13.41 -3.97 13.34
N ARG A 132 -12.39 -4.73 13.73
CA ARG A 132 -11.32 -5.15 12.82
C ARG A 132 -11.87 -5.92 11.62
N GLU A 133 -12.83 -6.80 11.84
CA GLU A 133 -13.42 -7.68 10.83
C GLU A 133 -14.15 -6.87 9.74
N LYS A 134 -14.89 -5.83 10.15
CA LYS A 134 -15.54 -4.92 9.20
C LYS A 134 -14.49 -4.16 8.39
N ARG A 135 -13.44 -3.63 9.03
CA ARG A 135 -12.36 -2.96 8.30
C ARG A 135 -11.63 -3.88 7.33
N GLU A 136 -11.29 -5.10 7.74
CA GLU A 136 -10.68 -6.11 6.86
C GLU A 136 -11.60 -6.45 5.66
N SER A 137 -12.92 -6.44 5.85
CA SER A 137 -13.91 -6.64 4.79
C SER A 137 -14.01 -5.47 3.80
N MET A 138 -13.84 -4.24 4.27
CA MET A 138 -13.81 -3.05 3.42
C MET A 138 -12.48 -2.97 2.66
N GLU A 139 -11.36 -3.17 3.35
CA GLU A 139 -10.01 -3.24 2.80
C GLU A 139 -9.92 -4.25 1.65
N LEU A 140 -10.40 -5.49 1.86
CA LEU A 140 -10.30 -6.53 0.82
C LEU A 140 -11.09 -6.20 -0.44
N LYS A 141 -12.28 -5.58 -0.29
CA LYS A 141 -13.13 -5.21 -1.43
C LYS A 141 -12.46 -4.11 -2.22
N TYR A 142 -12.02 -3.05 -1.54
CA TYR A 142 -11.34 -1.93 -2.17
C TYR A 142 -10.04 -2.38 -2.86
N ALA A 143 -9.23 -3.22 -2.21
CA ALA A 143 -8.00 -3.76 -2.77
C ALA A 143 -8.22 -4.59 -4.03
N ILE A 144 -9.26 -5.44 -4.06
CA ILE A 144 -9.56 -6.25 -5.25
C ILE A 144 -10.16 -5.40 -6.37
N ASP A 145 -11.07 -4.50 -6.03
CA ASP A 145 -11.77 -3.66 -7.03
C ASP A 145 -10.80 -2.70 -7.73
N ASN A 146 -9.81 -2.19 -7.02
CA ASN A 146 -8.76 -1.32 -7.56
C ASN A 146 -7.48 -2.06 -7.96
N LYS A 147 -7.46 -3.40 -7.90
CA LYS A 147 -6.31 -4.25 -8.25
C LYS A 147 -5.01 -3.83 -7.55
N ALA A 148 -5.09 -3.55 -6.24
CA ALA A 148 -3.96 -3.09 -5.42
C ALA A 148 -2.76 -4.04 -5.55
N LEU A 149 -1.67 -3.55 -6.18
CA LEU A 149 -0.59 -4.41 -6.67
C LEU A 149 0.14 -5.15 -5.56
N TYR A 150 0.41 -4.51 -4.44
CA TYR A 150 1.20 -5.04 -3.34
C TYR A 150 0.35 -5.61 -2.19
N TRP A 151 -0.97 -5.43 -2.26
CA TRP A 151 -1.90 -5.93 -1.25
C TRP A 151 -1.85 -7.45 -1.14
N ASN A 152 -1.82 -7.95 0.10
CA ASN A 152 -1.83 -9.38 0.34
C ASN A 152 -2.51 -9.75 1.66
N ALA A 153 -3.69 -10.35 1.56
CA ALA A 153 -4.41 -10.89 2.70
C ALA A 153 -3.73 -12.12 3.34
N TRP A 154 -4.00 -12.31 4.62
CA TRP A 154 -3.59 -13.50 5.40
C TRP A 154 -4.80 -14.17 6.07
N GLY A 155 -4.62 -15.40 6.55
CA GLY A 155 -5.61 -16.08 7.39
C GLY A 155 -7.00 -16.20 6.76
N LYS A 156 -8.03 -15.83 7.53
CA LYS A 156 -9.44 -15.84 7.07
C LYS A 156 -9.67 -14.87 5.91
N GLN A 157 -9.16 -13.64 6.01
CA GLN A 157 -9.29 -12.61 4.98
C GLN A 157 -8.80 -13.11 3.61
N ARG A 158 -7.75 -13.95 3.58
CA ARG A 158 -7.25 -14.56 2.34
C ARG A 158 -8.27 -15.45 1.64
N LYS A 159 -9.05 -16.23 2.40
CA LYS A 159 -10.11 -17.10 1.85
C LYS A 159 -11.24 -16.24 1.28
N ASP A 160 -11.65 -15.22 2.05
CA ASP A 160 -12.72 -14.30 1.66
C ASP A 160 -12.34 -13.50 0.40
N ALA A 161 -11.09 -13.05 0.32
CA ALA A 161 -10.54 -12.34 -0.84
C ALA A 161 -10.56 -13.20 -2.12
N LYS A 162 -10.16 -14.48 -2.02
CA LYS A 162 -10.24 -15.41 -3.17
C LYS A 162 -11.67 -15.63 -3.66
N MET A 163 -12.61 -15.78 -2.73
CA MET A 163 -14.03 -15.94 -3.05
C MET A 163 -14.63 -14.68 -3.67
N TYR A 164 -14.21 -13.50 -3.21
CA TYR A 164 -14.64 -12.23 -3.80
C TYR A 164 -14.10 -12.04 -5.22
N TYR A 165 -12.80 -12.30 -5.41
CA TYR A 165 -12.14 -12.19 -6.72
C TYR A 165 -12.72 -13.17 -7.77
N SER A 166 -12.98 -14.43 -7.39
CA SER A 166 -13.55 -15.40 -8.34
C SER A 166 -14.93 -14.99 -8.84
N LYS A 167 -15.77 -14.39 -7.99
CA LYS A 167 -17.08 -13.85 -8.38
C LYS A 167 -16.99 -12.67 -9.34
N LYS A 168 -15.87 -11.95 -9.35
CA LYS A 168 -15.62 -10.82 -10.26
C LYS A 168 -15.10 -11.23 -11.62
N ILE A 169 -14.34 -12.32 -11.72
CA ILE A 169 -13.85 -12.84 -13.01
C ILE A 169 -14.96 -13.51 -13.83
N ILE A 170 -15.95 -14.10 -13.16
CA ILE A 170 -17.05 -14.84 -13.81
C ILE A 170 -18.13 -13.90 -14.37
N LYS A 171 -18.07 -12.59 -14.08
CA LYS A 171 -18.98 -11.57 -14.61
C LYS A 171 -18.34 -10.84 -15.77
#